data_AF-A0A8T3BQD6-F1
#
_entry.id   AF-A0A8T3BQD6-F1
#
_cell.length_a   1.000
_cell.length_b   1.000
_cell.length_c   1.000
_cell.angle_alpha   90.00
_cell.angle_beta   90.00
_cell.angle_gamma   90.00
#
_symmetry.space_group_name_H-M   'P 1'
#
loop_
_entity.id
_entity.type
_entity.pdbx_description
1 polymer ?
#
loop_
_entity_poly.entity_id
_entity_poly.type
_entity_poly.pdbx_seq_one_letter_code
_entity_poly.pdbx_strand_id
1 'polypeptide(L)'
;MPFQASKLDLLKTSSSPHSVSSLLFEHSSNSLALSLSDSSHLLFPSFSPSSPSLPPTVVPSASTAVSFLRLLPTSRVLFLAAAPLDAGAALALRAWILHLNPPRFASVRLTYKKSAPATLPLAHGFGVRLIGTVNYFVVHAPAASQIWVMAARIEEGEGSELMSIDLVKCAVVDCDLPLYSIGMSTGVMVLGEIGGVRVFPMRTLVKGGEFKGKRKGYMAAGKSGDRLFGLGKRAVPNGVIIPVSRPDGGASARVEGIMEEKTDGNQASGKLRCARLRQISGDLCSFFIKIKCNNTISESNSGALASVKAISIHVLSKKQFLILDSVGDLHLLTLHGTFTASEVRADSSSNYAQMYFLDVKMKVQVLAVPPDISARPEFIWISDGAYSVYMMSMANIGSPEKGGEKDDKKEKSTLLSAAQVIFTSEKVQHIIALSAKAILVLGQGNIFAYSIS
;
A
#
# COMPACT_ATOMS: atom_id res chain seq x y z
N MET A 1 33.04 -3.70 15.11
CA MET A 1 31.92 -4.32 14.39
C MET A 1 32.36 -4.53 12.96
N PRO A 2 32.32 -5.75 12.40
CA PRO A 2 32.63 -5.98 11.00
C PRO A 2 31.61 -5.26 10.12
N PHE A 3 32.11 -4.48 9.17
CA PHE A 3 31.33 -3.88 8.10
C PHE A 3 31.62 -4.66 6.82
N GLN A 4 30.58 -5.09 6.13
CA GLN A 4 30.73 -5.76 4.84
C GLN A 4 30.08 -4.93 3.76
N ALA A 5 30.83 -4.66 2.71
CA ALA A 5 30.36 -4.01 1.50
C ALA A 5 30.64 -4.94 0.32
N SER A 6 29.64 -5.15 -0.53
CA SER A 6 29.80 -5.89 -1.78
C SER A 6 29.16 -5.15 -2.93
N LYS A 7 29.90 -5.02 -4.03
CA LYS A 7 29.35 -4.61 -5.31
C LYS A 7 28.63 -5.82 -5.92
N LEU A 8 27.39 -5.63 -6.36
CA LEU A 8 26.57 -6.69 -6.92
C LEU A 8 26.52 -6.59 -8.45
N ASP A 9 27.08 -7.60 -9.11
CA ASP A 9 27.05 -7.71 -10.57
C ASP A 9 25.81 -8.49 -11.07
N LEU A 10 24.61 -8.01 -10.73
CA LEU A 10 23.35 -8.72 -11.02
C LEU A 10 23.02 -8.80 -12.52
N LEU A 11 23.55 -7.86 -13.31
CA LEU A 11 23.32 -7.76 -14.76
C LEU A 11 24.24 -8.65 -15.60
N LYS A 12 25.24 -9.34 -15.02
CA LYS A 12 26.10 -10.28 -15.78
C LYS A 12 25.32 -11.42 -16.44
N THR A 13 24.08 -11.63 -16.02
CA THR A 13 23.15 -12.63 -16.58
C THR A 13 22.36 -12.14 -17.79
N SER A 14 22.48 -10.86 -18.16
CA SER A 14 21.77 -10.22 -19.28
C SER A 14 22.78 -9.77 -20.35
N SER A 15 22.56 -10.18 -21.60
CA SER A 15 23.46 -9.88 -22.73
C SER A 15 23.35 -8.45 -23.26
N SER A 16 22.59 -7.55 -22.61
CA SER A 16 22.31 -6.19 -23.08
C SER A 16 22.76 -5.11 -22.09
N PRO A 17 23.07 -3.89 -22.58
CA PRO A 17 23.57 -2.78 -21.77
C PRO A 17 22.44 -2.04 -21.04
N HIS A 18 21.48 -2.77 -20.46
CA HIS A 18 20.38 -2.13 -19.74
C HIS A 18 20.83 -1.68 -18.36
N SER A 19 20.58 -0.42 -18.01
CA SER A 19 20.80 0.08 -16.66
C SER A 19 19.60 -0.25 -15.77
N VAL A 20 19.85 -0.49 -14.48
CA VAL A 20 18.79 -0.66 -13.50
C VAL A 20 18.17 0.71 -13.19
N SER A 21 16.85 0.81 -13.35
CA SER A 21 16.09 2.05 -13.13
C SER A 21 15.47 2.12 -11.73
N SER A 22 15.05 0.97 -11.18
CA SER A 22 14.49 0.89 -9.84
C SER A 22 14.63 -0.51 -9.26
N LEU A 23 14.46 -0.59 -7.94
CA LEU A 23 14.53 -1.82 -7.17
C LEU A 23 13.22 -2.00 -6.39
N LEU A 24 12.78 -3.24 -6.21
CA LEU A 24 11.73 -3.61 -5.25
C LEU A 24 12.16 -4.84 -4.48
N PHE A 25 11.84 -4.91 -3.20
CA PHE A 25 12.20 -6.03 -2.36
C PHE A 25 11.02 -6.47 -1.49
N GLU A 26 10.74 -7.76 -1.50
CA GLU A 26 9.74 -8.40 -0.66
C GLU A 26 10.44 -9.18 0.45
N HIS A 27 10.33 -8.67 1.66
CA HIS A 27 11.09 -9.16 2.80
C HIS A 27 10.63 -10.52 3.32
N SER A 28 9.37 -10.91 3.09
CA SER A 28 8.86 -12.19 3.60
C SER A 28 9.47 -13.41 2.88
N SER A 29 9.88 -13.25 1.63
CA SER A 29 10.54 -14.28 0.82
C SER A 29 11.98 -13.94 0.44
N ASN A 30 12.49 -12.79 0.88
CA ASN A 30 13.74 -12.19 0.40
C ASN A 30 13.79 -12.11 -1.14
N SER A 31 12.67 -11.77 -1.78
CA SER A 31 12.62 -11.69 -3.24
C SER A 31 12.98 -10.28 -3.71
N LEU A 32 13.87 -10.19 -4.69
CA LEU A 32 14.33 -8.92 -5.27
C LEU A 32 13.82 -8.82 -6.70
N ALA A 33 13.24 -7.69 -7.07
CA ALA A 33 12.93 -7.35 -8.45
C ALA A 33 13.78 -6.15 -8.88
N LEU A 34 14.45 -6.29 -10.02
CA LEU A 34 15.16 -5.20 -10.69
C LEU A 34 14.32 -4.72 -11.87
N SER A 35 14.06 -3.43 -11.95
CA SER A 35 13.48 -2.82 -13.16
C SER A 35 14.61 -2.32 -14.05
N LEU A 36 14.53 -2.64 -15.33
CA LEU A 36 15.51 -2.24 -16.33
C LEU A 36 15.01 -1.01 -17.10
N SER A 37 15.92 -0.32 -17.77
CA SER A 37 15.64 0.89 -18.56
C SER A 37 14.67 0.64 -19.73
N ASP A 38 14.55 -0.61 -20.19
CA ASP A 38 13.65 -1.04 -21.26
C ASP A 38 12.24 -1.46 -20.76
N SER A 39 11.95 -1.21 -19.47
CA SER A 39 10.69 -1.63 -18.81
C SER A 39 10.49 -3.14 -18.70
N SER A 40 11.57 -3.93 -18.83
CA SER A 40 11.59 -5.33 -18.41
C SER A 40 12.01 -5.46 -16.94
N HIS A 41 11.77 -6.61 -16.33
CA HIS A 41 12.18 -6.85 -14.95
C HIS A 41 12.87 -8.21 -14.75
N LEU A 42 13.80 -8.26 -13.79
CA LEU A 42 14.46 -9.49 -13.35
C LEU A 42 14.01 -9.83 -11.94
N LEU A 43 13.46 -11.03 -11.75
CA LEU A 43 12.95 -11.50 -10.46
C LEU A 43 13.88 -12.54 -9.85
N PHE A 44 14.41 -12.23 -8.68
CA PHE A 44 15.25 -13.11 -7.87
C PHE A 44 14.41 -13.67 -6.71
N PRO A 45 14.21 -15.00 -6.62
CA PRO A 45 13.29 -15.62 -5.66
C PRO A 45 13.80 -15.64 -4.21
N SER A 46 15.11 -15.71 -3.99
CA SER A 46 15.74 -15.78 -2.66
C SER A 46 17.09 -15.07 -2.68
N PHE A 47 17.04 -13.75 -2.69
CA PHE A 47 18.20 -12.88 -2.77
C PHE A 47 18.97 -12.84 -1.45
N SER A 48 20.27 -13.09 -1.52
CA SER A 48 21.22 -12.86 -0.43
C SER A 48 22.47 -12.21 -1.00
N PRO A 49 22.95 -11.08 -0.42
CA PRO A 49 24.17 -10.41 -0.89
C PRO A 49 25.44 -11.27 -0.79
N SER A 50 25.44 -12.30 0.07
CA SER A 50 26.61 -13.14 0.36
C SER A 50 26.61 -14.48 -0.40
N SER A 51 25.55 -14.80 -1.13
CA SER A 51 25.37 -16.10 -1.77
C SER A 51 25.09 -15.94 -3.27
N PRO A 52 25.52 -16.89 -4.11
CA PRO A 52 25.16 -16.86 -5.53
C PRO A 52 23.64 -16.90 -5.68
N SER A 53 23.09 -15.90 -6.37
CA SER A 53 21.67 -15.83 -6.63
C SER A 53 21.25 -16.91 -7.62
N LEU A 54 20.11 -17.55 -7.38
CA LEU A 54 19.44 -18.40 -8.37
C LEU A 54 19.17 -17.60 -9.66
N PRO A 55 19.09 -18.28 -10.83
CA PRO A 55 18.85 -17.60 -12.09
C PRO A 55 17.56 -16.77 -12.02
N PRO A 56 17.59 -15.49 -12.43
CA PRO A 56 16.41 -14.65 -12.36
C PRO A 56 15.35 -15.09 -13.36
N THR A 57 14.09 -14.88 -13.01
CA THR A 57 12.99 -14.99 -13.96
C THR A 57 12.82 -13.65 -14.68
N VAL A 58 12.87 -13.67 -16.01
CA VAL A 58 12.68 -12.47 -16.83
C VAL A 58 11.19 -12.19 -16.99
N VAL A 59 10.79 -10.96 -16.66
CA VAL A 59 9.48 -10.39 -16.95
C VAL A 59 9.63 -9.53 -18.21
N PRO A 60 8.87 -9.84 -19.29
CA PRO A 60 9.03 -9.15 -20.56
C PRO A 60 8.63 -7.67 -20.47
N SER A 61 9.17 -6.90 -21.42
CA SER A 61 8.97 -5.46 -21.57
C SER A 61 7.47 -5.10 -21.76
N ALA A 62 7.18 -3.80 -21.69
CA ALA A 62 5.85 -3.18 -21.55
C ALA A 62 5.25 -3.21 -20.13
N SER A 63 6.04 -3.50 -19.09
CA SER A 63 5.59 -3.39 -17.70
C SER A 63 5.88 -1.98 -17.17
N THR A 64 4.84 -1.21 -16.89
CA THR A 64 4.97 0.21 -16.48
C THR A 64 4.85 0.43 -14.98
N ALA A 65 4.20 -0.51 -14.28
CA ALA A 65 4.15 -0.53 -12.84
C ALA A 65 4.21 -1.96 -12.32
N VAL A 66 4.92 -2.14 -11.22
CA VAL A 66 5.14 -3.44 -10.61
C VAL A 66 5.02 -3.36 -9.10
N SER A 67 4.61 -4.45 -8.48
CA SER A 67 4.57 -4.57 -7.02
C SER A 67 4.56 -6.03 -6.60
N PHE A 68 5.13 -6.32 -5.45
CA PHE A 68 4.87 -7.56 -4.75
C PHE A 68 3.50 -7.53 -4.06
N LEU A 69 2.89 -8.71 -3.93
CA LEU A 69 1.65 -8.93 -3.19
C LEU A 69 1.76 -10.26 -2.46
N ARG A 70 1.52 -10.26 -1.15
CA ARG A 70 1.49 -11.48 -0.34
C ARG A 70 0.06 -12.00 -0.18
N LEU A 71 -0.15 -13.29 -0.41
CA LEU A 71 -1.43 -13.96 -0.24
C LEU A 71 -1.46 -14.79 1.04
N LEU A 72 -2.30 -14.40 1.99
CA LEU A 72 -2.62 -15.13 3.21
C LEU A 72 -3.99 -15.83 3.10
N PRO A 73 -4.15 -17.02 3.70
CA PRO A 73 -3.24 -17.66 4.66
C PRO A 73 -2.09 -18.47 4.04
N THR A 74 -2.11 -18.71 2.73
CA THR A 74 -1.15 -19.59 2.03
C THR A 74 0.31 -19.11 2.06
N SER A 75 0.56 -17.88 2.51
CA SER A 75 1.87 -17.20 2.51
C SER A 75 2.61 -17.27 1.17
N ARG A 76 1.87 -17.23 0.06
CA ARG A 76 2.46 -17.16 -1.29
C ARG A 76 2.76 -15.72 -1.66
N VAL A 77 3.84 -15.52 -2.39
CA VAL A 77 4.27 -14.21 -2.89
C VAL A 77 4.01 -14.14 -4.39
N LEU A 78 3.37 -13.05 -4.81
CA LEU A 78 3.12 -12.71 -6.20
C LEU A 78 3.95 -11.49 -6.57
N PHE A 79 4.49 -11.50 -7.77
CA PHE A 79 4.94 -10.31 -8.46
C PHE A 79 3.87 -9.91 -9.47
N LEU A 80 3.28 -8.74 -9.30
CA LEU A 80 2.29 -8.18 -10.21
C LEU A 80 2.96 -7.17 -11.15
N ALA A 81 2.60 -7.22 -12.42
CA ALA A 81 3.00 -6.22 -13.42
C ALA A 81 1.79 -5.72 -14.19
N ALA A 82 1.70 -4.40 -14.35
CA ALA A 82 0.71 -3.72 -15.18
C ALA A 82 1.34 -3.30 -16.52
N ALA A 83 0.61 -3.52 -17.60
CA ALA A 83 1.00 -3.13 -18.95
C ALA A 83 -0.14 -2.36 -19.63
N PRO A 84 0.17 -1.38 -20.50
CA PRO A 84 -0.84 -0.72 -21.31
C PRO A 84 -1.44 -1.70 -22.33
N LEU A 85 -2.74 -1.61 -22.55
CA LEU A 85 -3.50 -2.35 -23.55
C LEU A 85 -4.32 -1.36 -24.39
N ASP A 86 -4.65 -1.72 -25.63
CA ASP A 86 -5.50 -0.92 -26.53
C ASP A 86 -5.04 0.54 -26.65
N ALA A 87 -3.76 0.73 -27.02
CA ALA A 87 -3.11 2.04 -27.08
C ALA A 87 -3.18 2.85 -25.77
N GLY A 88 -3.30 2.17 -24.63
CA GLY A 88 -3.37 2.78 -23.30
C GLY A 88 -4.80 3.10 -22.82
N ALA A 89 -5.83 2.69 -23.55
CA ALA A 89 -7.22 2.82 -23.10
C ALA A 89 -7.57 1.83 -21.98
N ALA A 90 -6.84 0.72 -21.88
CA ALA A 90 -7.02 -0.30 -20.86
C ALA A 90 -5.68 -0.74 -20.25
N LEU A 91 -5.76 -1.51 -19.18
CA LEU A 91 -4.62 -2.09 -18.47
C LEU A 91 -4.69 -3.60 -18.48
N ALA A 92 -3.62 -4.27 -18.88
CA ALA A 92 -3.44 -5.70 -18.72
C ALA A 92 -2.63 -5.98 -17.44
N LEU A 93 -3.16 -6.82 -16.56
CA LEU A 93 -2.43 -7.31 -15.39
C LEU A 93 -1.83 -8.69 -15.67
N ARG A 94 -0.57 -8.86 -15.29
CA ARG A 94 0.17 -10.12 -15.32
C ARG A 94 0.71 -10.43 -13.93
N ALA A 95 0.89 -11.71 -13.62
CA ALA A 95 1.43 -12.13 -12.34
C ALA A 95 2.42 -13.28 -12.49
N TRP A 96 3.40 -13.30 -11.59
CA TRP A 96 4.29 -14.43 -11.37
C TRP A 96 4.22 -14.84 -9.91
N ILE A 97 4.06 -16.14 -9.66
CA ILE A 97 4.00 -16.69 -8.31
C ILE A 97 5.33 -17.32 -7.93
N LEU A 98 5.77 -17.08 -6.70
CA LEU A 98 6.94 -17.71 -6.13
C LEU A 98 6.64 -19.16 -5.75
N HIS A 99 7.31 -20.10 -6.40
CA HIS A 99 7.46 -21.47 -5.94
C HIS A 99 8.68 -21.55 -5.03
N LEU A 100 8.63 -22.37 -3.98
CA LEU A 100 9.71 -22.50 -3.00
C LEU A 100 10.62 -23.71 -3.27
N ASN A 101 10.16 -24.70 -4.04
CA ASN A 101 10.87 -25.97 -4.26
C ASN A 101 10.88 -26.36 -5.75
N PRO A 102 11.97 -26.06 -6.50
CA PRO A 102 13.02 -25.10 -6.15
C PRO A 102 12.51 -23.64 -6.17
N PRO A 103 13.20 -22.69 -5.51
CA PRO A 103 12.79 -21.28 -5.51
C PRO A 103 12.81 -20.70 -6.93
N ARG A 104 11.63 -20.37 -7.48
CA ARG A 104 11.51 -19.74 -8.81
C ARG A 104 10.19 -19.03 -8.99
N PHE A 105 10.18 -17.97 -9.78
CA PHE A 105 8.94 -17.34 -10.20
C PHE A 105 8.38 -18.03 -11.45
N ALA A 106 7.10 -18.32 -11.44
CA ALA A 106 6.38 -18.89 -12.59
C ALA A 106 5.18 -18.01 -12.94
N SER A 107 4.94 -17.80 -14.24
CA SER A 107 3.77 -17.05 -14.69
C SER A 107 2.48 -17.74 -14.21
N VAL A 108 1.56 -16.96 -13.66
CA VAL A 108 0.27 -17.44 -13.16
C VAL A 108 -0.87 -16.72 -13.87
N ARG A 109 -1.94 -17.46 -14.18
CA ARG A 109 -3.11 -16.90 -14.87
C ARG A 109 -3.90 -16.02 -13.91
N LEU A 110 -4.10 -14.77 -14.29
CA LEU A 110 -5.01 -13.84 -13.61
C LEU A 110 -6.37 -13.84 -14.32
N THR A 111 -7.44 -13.97 -13.54
CA THR A 111 -8.81 -13.82 -13.99
C THR A 111 -9.43 -12.57 -13.36
N TYR A 112 -10.25 -11.84 -14.13
CA TYR A 112 -11.06 -10.74 -13.62
C TYR A 112 -12.44 -10.83 -14.26
N LYS A 113 -13.50 -10.88 -13.44
CA LYS A 113 -14.88 -11.13 -13.92
C LYS A 113 -14.98 -12.39 -14.79
N LYS A 114 -14.23 -13.45 -14.44
CA LYS A 114 -14.11 -14.71 -15.21
C LYS A 114 -13.51 -14.56 -16.62
N SER A 115 -12.97 -13.38 -16.96
CA SER A 115 -12.21 -13.16 -18.19
C SER A 115 -10.72 -13.31 -17.90
N ALA A 116 -9.98 -13.92 -18.83
CA ALA A 116 -8.52 -13.96 -18.82
C ALA A 116 -7.98 -13.55 -20.20
N PRO A 117 -6.86 -12.81 -20.26
CA PRO A 117 -6.10 -12.25 -19.14
C PRO A 117 -6.91 -11.19 -18.38
N ALA A 118 -6.53 -10.90 -17.14
CA ALA A 118 -7.20 -9.88 -16.33
C ALA A 118 -6.96 -8.49 -16.92
N THR A 119 -7.98 -7.94 -17.58
CA THR A 119 -7.96 -6.59 -18.15
C THR A 119 -8.82 -5.65 -17.31
N LEU A 120 -8.28 -4.46 -17.02
CA LEU A 120 -9.00 -3.41 -16.32
C LEU A 120 -9.33 -2.30 -17.33
N PRO A 121 -10.61 -1.90 -17.47
CA PRO A 121 -10.99 -0.75 -18.28
C PRO A 121 -10.65 0.55 -17.54
N LEU A 122 -9.36 0.82 -17.45
CA LEU A 122 -8.73 1.97 -16.82
C LEU A 122 -7.73 2.53 -17.81
N ALA A 123 -7.86 3.81 -18.15
CA ALA A 123 -6.92 4.47 -19.04
C ALA A 123 -5.54 4.55 -18.37
N HIS A 124 -4.54 3.94 -19.00
CA HIS A 124 -3.15 3.96 -18.56
C HIS A 124 -2.58 5.39 -18.61
N GLY A 125 -2.87 6.13 -19.70
CA GLY A 125 -2.31 7.45 -19.94
C GLY A 125 -0.78 7.47 -19.85
N PHE A 126 -0.22 8.48 -19.18
CA PHE A 126 1.23 8.67 -19.01
C PHE A 126 1.89 7.70 -18.01
N GLY A 127 1.13 6.88 -17.29
CA GLY A 127 1.69 5.96 -16.30
C GLY A 127 0.65 5.51 -15.29
N VAL A 128 0.89 4.35 -14.68
CA VAL A 128 0.07 3.83 -13.59
C VAL A 128 0.93 3.56 -12.36
N ARG A 129 0.31 3.51 -11.19
CA ARG A 129 0.97 3.09 -9.95
C ARG A 129 0.31 1.84 -9.41
N LEU A 130 1.14 0.89 -9.02
CA LEU A 130 0.72 -0.40 -8.47
C LEU A 130 1.35 -0.57 -7.10
N ILE A 131 0.52 -0.78 -6.07
CA ILE A 131 0.99 -0.99 -4.70
C ILE A 131 0.24 -2.16 -4.11
N GLY A 132 0.97 -3.21 -3.76
CA GLY A 132 0.47 -4.42 -3.12
C GLY A 132 0.88 -4.49 -1.66
N THR A 133 0.06 -5.17 -0.87
CA THR A 133 0.36 -5.46 0.53
C THR A 133 0.07 -6.93 0.83
N VAL A 134 -0.97 -7.20 1.61
CA VAL A 134 -1.44 -8.53 1.96
C VAL A 134 -2.86 -8.69 1.47
N ASN A 135 -3.11 -9.63 0.55
CA ASN A 135 -4.38 -9.93 -0.11
C ASN A 135 -4.99 -8.81 -0.97
N TYR A 136 -4.60 -7.56 -0.74
CA TYR A 136 -5.11 -6.39 -1.43
C TYR A 136 -3.98 -5.63 -2.10
N PHE A 137 -4.31 -5.07 -3.25
CA PHE A 137 -3.46 -4.14 -3.97
C PHE A 137 -4.31 -3.01 -4.56
N VAL A 138 -3.61 -1.95 -4.94
CA VAL A 138 -4.21 -0.75 -5.49
C VAL A 138 -3.60 -0.46 -6.85
N VAL A 139 -4.47 -0.14 -7.81
CA VAL A 139 -4.11 0.40 -9.11
C VAL A 139 -4.55 1.86 -9.15
N HIS A 140 -3.60 2.78 -9.24
CA HIS A 140 -3.89 4.19 -9.44
C HIS A 140 -3.56 4.58 -10.88
N ALA A 141 -4.57 5.08 -11.58
CA ALA A 141 -4.49 5.57 -12.95
C ALA A 141 -4.77 7.09 -12.95
N PRO A 142 -3.73 7.94 -13.05
CA PRO A 142 -3.88 9.39 -13.06
C PRO A 142 -4.77 9.90 -14.20
N ALA A 143 -4.66 9.29 -15.40
CA ALA A 143 -5.45 9.69 -16.56
C ALA A 143 -6.95 9.39 -16.42
N ALA A 144 -7.30 8.36 -15.65
CA ALA A 144 -8.68 8.06 -15.30
C ALA A 144 -9.13 8.77 -14.01
N SER A 145 -8.23 9.52 -13.35
CA SER A 145 -8.44 10.12 -12.03
C SER A 145 -9.04 9.13 -11.02
N GLN A 146 -8.54 7.89 -11.01
CA GLN A 146 -9.14 6.81 -10.22
C GLN A 146 -8.10 5.94 -9.53
N ILE A 147 -8.46 5.53 -8.31
CA ILE A 147 -7.81 4.44 -7.58
C ILE A 147 -8.78 3.26 -7.56
N TRP A 148 -8.35 2.11 -8.04
CA TRP A 148 -9.08 0.85 -7.88
C TRP A 148 -8.43 0.02 -6.78
N VAL A 149 -9.23 -0.35 -5.78
CA VAL A 149 -8.84 -1.29 -4.73
C VAL A 149 -9.26 -2.68 -5.16
N MET A 150 -8.29 -3.57 -5.27
CA MET A 150 -8.46 -4.92 -5.78
C MET A 150 -8.04 -5.93 -4.70
N ALA A 151 -8.78 -7.02 -4.57
CA ALA A 151 -8.38 -8.19 -3.80
C ALA A 151 -7.95 -9.30 -4.76
N ALA A 152 -6.96 -10.08 -4.37
CA ALA A 152 -6.56 -11.29 -5.08
C ALA A 152 -6.89 -12.52 -4.24
N ARG A 153 -7.50 -13.53 -4.87
CA ARG A 153 -7.81 -14.82 -4.26
C ARG A 153 -7.29 -15.94 -5.14
N ILE A 154 -6.76 -16.98 -4.51
CA ILE A 154 -6.37 -18.20 -5.20
C ILE A 154 -7.65 -18.96 -5.52
N GLU A 155 -7.79 -19.37 -6.77
CA GLU A 155 -8.83 -20.29 -7.20
C GLU A 155 -8.13 -21.63 -7.48
N GLU A 156 -8.39 -22.60 -6.59
CA GLU A 156 -7.91 -23.97 -6.76
C GLU A 156 -8.79 -24.64 -7.83
N GLY A 157 -8.20 -24.99 -8.97
CA GLY A 157 -8.92 -25.71 -10.02
C GLY A 157 -9.26 -27.13 -9.57
N GLU A 158 -10.39 -27.65 -10.03
CA GLU A 158 -10.71 -29.07 -9.89
C GLU A 158 -9.85 -29.87 -10.89
N GLY A 159 -8.87 -30.64 -10.40
CA GLY A 159 -7.98 -31.46 -11.23
C GLY A 159 -6.61 -30.82 -11.52
N SER A 160 -5.90 -31.34 -12.53
CA SER A 160 -4.53 -30.92 -12.89
C SER A 160 -4.43 -29.54 -13.58
N GLU A 161 -5.41 -28.66 -13.38
CA GLU A 161 -5.36 -27.31 -13.94
C GLU A 161 -4.38 -26.44 -13.17
N LEU A 162 -3.61 -25.65 -13.92
CA LEU A 162 -2.68 -24.66 -13.39
C LEU A 162 -3.42 -23.70 -12.46
N MET A 163 -2.91 -23.56 -11.23
CA MET A 163 -3.35 -22.61 -10.22
C MET A 163 -3.68 -21.25 -10.85
N SER A 164 -4.87 -20.72 -10.61
CA SER A 164 -5.29 -19.41 -11.12
C SER A 164 -5.61 -18.46 -9.96
N ILE A 165 -5.56 -17.17 -10.24
CA ILE A 165 -5.79 -16.13 -9.25
C ILE A 165 -6.89 -15.21 -9.77
N ASP A 166 -8.03 -15.23 -9.08
CA ASP A 166 -9.14 -14.35 -9.40
C ASP A 166 -8.99 -13.01 -8.67
N LEU A 167 -9.23 -11.96 -9.43
CA LEU A 167 -9.19 -10.59 -8.98
C LEU A 167 -10.61 -10.09 -8.72
N VAL A 168 -10.82 -9.55 -7.54
CA VAL A 168 -12.10 -8.98 -7.13
C VAL A 168 -11.94 -7.48 -6.96
N LYS A 169 -12.74 -6.71 -7.69
CA LYS A 169 -12.78 -5.25 -7.54
C LYS A 169 -13.59 -4.89 -6.29
N CYS A 170 -12.89 -4.40 -5.27
CA CYS A 170 -13.46 -4.05 -3.97
C CYS A 170 -14.02 -2.63 -3.96
N ALA A 171 -13.23 -1.65 -4.40
CA ALA A 171 -13.64 -0.26 -4.40
C ALA A 171 -13.04 0.56 -5.54
N VAL A 172 -13.66 1.70 -5.81
CA VAL A 172 -13.15 2.79 -6.65
C VAL A 172 -13.14 4.06 -5.81
N VAL A 173 -12.00 4.75 -5.79
CA VAL A 173 -11.91 6.13 -5.28
C VAL A 173 -11.68 7.06 -6.46
N ASP A 174 -12.66 7.88 -6.77
CA ASP A 174 -12.54 8.96 -7.75
C ASP A 174 -11.68 10.07 -7.14
N CYS A 175 -10.59 10.43 -7.81
CA CYS A 175 -9.60 11.41 -7.36
C CYS A 175 -9.94 12.79 -7.92
N ASP A 176 -10.14 13.74 -7.02
CA ASP A 176 -10.36 15.14 -7.36
C ASP A 176 -9.06 15.95 -7.34
N LEU A 177 -8.05 15.46 -6.62
CA LEU A 177 -6.77 16.13 -6.42
C LEU A 177 -5.63 15.24 -6.93
N PRO A 178 -4.54 15.84 -7.44
CA PRO A 178 -3.33 15.11 -7.78
C PRO A 178 -2.76 14.36 -6.57
N LEU A 179 -2.43 13.09 -6.78
CA LEU A 179 -1.77 12.24 -5.79
C LEU A 179 -0.28 12.16 -6.07
N TYR A 180 0.55 12.30 -5.05
CA TYR A 180 2.01 12.23 -5.17
C TYR A 180 2.56 10.89 -4.69
N SER A 181 1.99 10.33 -3.62
CA SER A 181 2.37 9.03 -3.09
C SER A 181 1.14 8.27 -2.59
N ILE A 182 1.26 6.95 -2.46
CA ILE A 182 0.25 6.10 -1.85
C ILE A 182 1.01 5.12 -0.96
N GLY A 183 0.62 5.03 0.29
CA GLY A 183 1.11 4.05 1.25
C GLY A 183 -0.01 3.12 1.69
N MET A 184 0.28 1.85 1.87
CA MET A 184 -0.72 0.87 2.30
C MET A 184 -0.16 0.00 3.41
N SER A 185 -0.89 -0.10 4.52
CA SER A 185 -0.62 -1.01 5.63
C SER A 185 -1.82 -1.93 5.85
N THR A 186 -1.67 -2.92 6.71
CA THR A 186 -2.75 -3.86 7.06
C THR A 186 -3.91 -3.11 7.70
N GLY A 187 -4.92 -2.76 6.90
CA GLY A 187 -6.15 -2.10 7.35
C GLY A 187 -6.28 -0.62 7.01
N VAL A 188 -5.23 0.03 6.48
CA VAL A 188 -5.25 1.48 6.18
C VAL A 188 -4.52 1.76 4.87
N MET A 189 -5.11 2.64 4.05
CA MET A 189 -4.48 3.25 2.88
C MET A 189 -4.30 4.74 3.14
N VAL A 190 -3.12 5.28 2.83
CA VAL A 190 -2.76 6.69 3.00
C VAL A 190 -2.41 7.27 1.63
N LEU A 191 -3.01 8.41 1.28
CA LEU A 191 -2.78 9.11 0.03
C LEU A 191 -1.99 10.40 0.31
N GLY A 192 -0.88 10.61 -0.39
CA GLY A 192 -0.10 11.83 -0.34
C GLY A 192 -0.67 12.88 -1.27
N GLU A 193 -1.09 14.00 -0.70
CA GLU A 193 -1.74 15.10 -1.40
C GLU A 193 -0.91 16.39 -1.22
N ILE A 194 -1.40 17.48 -1.80
CA ILE A 194 -0.90 18.81 -1.49
C ILE A 194 -1.26 19.17 -0.04
N GLY A 195 -0.28 19.63 0.72
CA GLY A 195 -0.45 20.15 2.08
C GLY A 195 -0.61 19.08 3.15
N GLY A 196 -0.58 17.79 2.82
CA GLY A 196 -0.83 16.75 3.80
C GLY A 196 -1.08 15.36 3.22
N VAL A 197 -1.69 14.52 4.04
CA VAL A 197 -2.05 13.15 3.68
C VAL A 197 -3.50 12.84 4.03
N ARG A 198 -4.13 11.98 3.25
CA ARG A 198 -5.50 11.50 3.47
C ARG A 198 -5.51 10.03 3.83
N VAL A 199 -6.25 9.67 4.87
CA VAL A 199 -6.27 8.32 5.42
C VAL A 199 -7.62 7.65 5.11
N PHE A 200 -7.59 6.44 4.57
CA PHE A 200 -8.75 5.60 4.27
C PHE A 200 -8.66 4.25 5.02
N PRO A 201 -9.67 3.88 5.82
CA PRO A 201 -9.77 2.55 6.39
C PRO A 201 -10.10 1.50 5.30
N MET A 202 -9.22 0.50 5.15
CA MET A 202 -9.39 -0.57 4.15
C MET A 202 -10.64 -1.42 4.41
N ARG A 203 -11.09 -1.55 5.67
CA ARG A 203 -12.30 -2.31 6.00
C ARG A 203 -13.51 -1.77 5.24
N THR A 204 -13.65 -0.45 5.14
CA THR A 204 -14.78 0.17 4.45
C THR A 204 -14.69 -0.01 2.94
N LEU A 205 -13.48 0.07 2.39
CA LEU A 205 -13.21 -0.14 0.97
C LEU A 205 -13.44 -1.59 0.54
N VAL A 206 -13.13 -2.55 1.40
CA VAL A 206 -13.17 -3.98 1.05
C VAL A 206 -14.50 -4.64 1.39
N LYS A 207 -15.07 -4.36 2.57
CA LYS A 207 -16.30 -5.02 3.03
C LYS A 207 -17.57 -4.22 2.69
N GLY A 208 -17.43 -2.97 2.29
CA GLY A 208 -18.54 -2.03 2.17
C GLY A 208 -19.04 -1.56 3.54
N GLY A 209 -19.60 -0.35 3.59
CA GLY A 209 -20.35 0.13 4.76
C GLY A 209 -21.79 -0.38 4.71
N GLU A 210 -22.35 -0.78 5.84
CA GLU A 210 -23.82 -0.86 6.00
C GLU A 210 -24.38 0.57 5.98
N PHE A 211 -24.65 1.10 4.79
CA PHE A 211 -25.33 2.39 4.67
C PHE A 211 -26.82 2.21 4.97
N LYS A 212 -27.21 2.35 6.25
CA LYS A 212 -28.58 2.72 6.60
C LYS A 212 -28.83 4.16 6.15
N GLY A 213 -29.22 4.33 4.90
CA GLY A 213 -29.63 5.62 4.38
C GLY A 213 -30.87 6.12 5.14
N LYS A 214 -30.71 7.11 6.02
CA LYS A 214 -31.84 7.92 6.49
C LYS A 214 -32.23 8.85 5.34
N ARG A 215 -33.17 8.43 4.49
CA ARG A 215 -33.97 9.37 3.70
C ARG A 215 -34.71 10.25 4.71
N LYS A 216 -34.40 11.54 4.70
CA LYS A 216 -35.07 12.56 5.51
C LYS A 216 -36.45 12.81 4.90
N GLY A 217 -37.43 12.00 5.30
CA GLY A 217 -38.86 12.24 5.08
C GLY A 217 -39.50 12.59 6.42
N TYR A 218 -40.02 13.81 6.53
CA TYR A 218 -40.89 14.21 7.63
C TYR A 218 -42.14 13.32 7.60
N MET A 219 -42.41 12.59 8.69
CA MET A 219 -43.68 12.54 9.44
C MET A 219 -43.80 11.28 10.30
N ALA A 220 -44.40 11.50 11.47
CA ALA A 220 -45.08 10.57 12.39
C ALA A 220 -44.22 9.69 13.33
N ALA A 221 -44.48 9.92 14.62
CA ALA A 221 -43.99 9.21 15.79
C ALA A 221 -44.48 7.76 15.86
N GLY A 222 -43.71 6.89 16.52
CA GLY A 222 -44.26 5.66 17.09
C GLY A 222 -43.31 4.46 17.13
N LYS A 223 -42.81 4.19 18.35
CA LYS A 223 -42.45 2.89 18.93
C LYS A 223 -41.18 2.17 18.46
N SER A 224 -40.38 1.87 19.49
CA SER A 224 -39.27 0.92 19.55
C SER A 224 -39.58 -0.43 18.90
N GLY A 225 -38.60 -0.97 18.18
CA GLY A 225 -38.68 -2.33 17.64
C GLY A 225 -37.40 -2.71 16.92
N ASP A 226 -36.56 -3.43 17.65
CA ASP A 226 -35.38 -4.18 17.19
C ASP A 226 -35.67 -4.96 15.89
N ARG A 227 -34.83 -4.78 14.85
CA ARG A 227 -34.82 -5.62 13.64
C ARG A 227 -33.40 -5.81 13.13
N LEU A 228 -32.83 -6.92 13.56
CA LEU A 228 -31.64 -7.60 13.09
C LEU A 228 -31.92 -8.19 11.68
N PHE A 229 -31.22 -7.73 10.64
CA PHE A 229 -31.15 -8.44 9.36
C PHE A 229 -29.73 -8.95 9.15
N GLY A 230 -29.53 -10.25 9.44
CA GLY A 230 -28.29 -10.95 9.17
C GLY A 230 -28.16 -11.28 7.67
N LEU A 231 -27.04 -10.89 7.07
CA LEU A 231 -26.66 -11.30 5.71
C LEU A 231 -25.43 -12.23 5.75
N GLY A 232 -25.48 -13.25 4.89
CA GLY A 232 -24.58 -14.40 4.84
C GLY A 232 -23.09 -14.06 4.78
N LYS A 233 -22.35 -14.65 5.72
CA LYS A 233 -20.89 -14.62 5.79
C LYS A 233 -20.30 -15.58 4.75
N ARG A 234 -19.73 -15.06 3.66
CA ARG A 234 -18.43 -15.56 3.20
C ARG A 234 -17.39 -14.51 3.60
N ALA A 235 -17.00 -14.60 4.86
CA ALA A 235 -15.94 -13.78 5.42
C ALA A 235 -14.62 -14.25 4.83
N VAL A 236 -13.87 -13.30 4.25
CA VAL A 236 -12.43 -13.46 4.00
C VAL A 236 -11.80 -13.89 5.34
N PRO A 237 -11.06 -15.01 5.42
CA PRO A 237 -10.65 -15.58 6.69
C PRO A 237 -9.58 -14.68 7.31
N ASN A 238 -10.00 -13.92 8.31
CA ASN A 238 -9.14 -13.32 9.34
C ASN A 238 -10.04 -13.00 10.54
N GLY A 239 -10.10 -13.94 11.49
CA GLY A 239 -10.81 -13.78 12.76
C GLY A 239 -11.33 -15.11 13.30
N VAL A 240 -10.70 -15.59 14.37
CA VAL A 240 -11.05 -16.76 15.19
C VAL A 240 -12.55 -16.83 15.51
N ILE A 241 -13.17 -18.01 15.43
CA ILE A 241 -14.58 -18.27 15.78
C ILE A 241 -14.63 -19.36 16.87
N ILE A 242 -15.27 -19.06 18.00
CA ILE A 242 -15.77 -20.06 18.97
C ILE A 242 -17.27 -20.26 18.68
N PRO A 243 -17.79 -21.50 18.59
CA PRO A 243 -19.20 -21.73 18.24
C PRO A 243 -20.09 -21.64 19.48
N VAL A 244 -21.23 -20.97 19.37
CA VAL A 244 -22.35 -21.15 20.29
C VAL A 244 -23.63 -21.38 19.49
N SER A 245 -24.37 -22.39 19.94
CA SER A 245 -25.50 -23.11 19.36
C SER A 245 -26.75 -22.26 19.13
N ARG A 246 -27.55 -22.64 18.12
CA ARG A 246 -28.91 -22.13 17.84
C ARG A 246 -29.97 -22.78 18.75
N PRO A 247 -31.18 -22.20 18.81
CA PRO A 247 -32.35 -22.99 18.39
C PRO A 247 -33.37 -22.24 17.51
N ASP A 248 -34.32 -23.05 17.02
CA ASP A 248 -35.34 -22.92 15.97
C ASP A 248 -36.44 -21.85 16.14
N GLY A 249 -37.17 -21.61 15.05
CA GLY A 249 -38.55 -21.12 15.09
C GLY A 249 -38.98 -20.36 13.83
N GLY A 250 -39.74 -21.03 12.95
CA GLY A 250 -40.28 -20.45 11.72
C GLY A 250 -41.59 -19.66 11.91
N ALA A 251 -41.95 -18.84 10.92
CA ALA A 251 -43.31 -18.72 10.39
C ALA A 251 -43.38 -17.70 9.24
N SER A 252 -44.22 -18.07 8.27
CA SER A 252 -44.54 -17.47 6.97
C SER A 252 -45.25 -16.11 7.05
N ALA A 253 -44.98 -15.22 6.08
CA ALA A 253 -46.00 -14.32 5.53
C ALA A 253 -45.60 -13.85 4.12
N ARG A 254 -46.39 -14.29 3.13
CA ARG A 254 -46.36 -13.88 1.72
C ARG A 254 -46.99 -12.50 1.54
N VAL A 255 -46.43 -11.66 0.66
CA VAL A 255 -47.17 -10.66 -0.13
C VAL A 255 -46.54 -10.59 -1.53
N GLU A 256 -47.38 -10.75 -2.55
CA GLU A 256 -47.08 -10.88 -3.98
C GLU A 256 -46.93 -9.56 -4.74
N GLY A 257 -46.29 -9.67 -5.91
CA GLY A 257 -46.35 -8.76 -7.06
C GLY A 257 -44.96 -8.27 -7.49
N ILE A 258 -44.41 -8.52 -8.68
CA ILE A 258 -44.93 -9.02 -9.97
C ILE A 258 -43.76 -9.73 -10.69
N MET A 259 -44.07 -10.88 -11.32
CA MET A 259 -43.20 -11.74 -12.12
C MET A 259 -42.70 -11.08 -13.41
N GLU A 260 -41.41 -11.23 -13.70
CA GLU A 260 -40.98 -11.78 -15.00
C GLU A 260 -40.22 -13.07 -14.70
N GLU A 261 -40.84 -14.19 -15.06
CA GLU A 261 -40.32 -15.54 -14.88
C GLU A 261 -39.72 -16.04 -16.20
N LYS A 262 -38.47 -16.49 -16.14
CA LYS A 262 -38.02 -17.73 -16.80
C LYS A 262 -36.91 -18.35 -15.97
N THR A 263 -37.33 -19.33 -15.19
CA THR A 263 -36.69 -20.59 -14.75
C THR A 263 -35.34 -20.91 -15.41
N ASP A 264 -34.26 -21.03 -14.63
CA ASP A 264 -33.87 -22.32 -14.03
C ASP A 264 -32.72 -22.16 -13.02
N GLY A 265 -32.70 -23.05 -12.03
CA GLY A 265 -31.98 -22.89 -10.77
C GLY A 265 -30.46 -22.75 -10.89
N ASN A 266 -29.93 -21.72 -10.25
CA ASN A 266 -28.60 -21.77 -9.66
C ASN A 266 -28.49 -20.76 -8.51
N GLN A 267 -28.02 -21.23 -7.35
CA GLN A 267 -27.83 -20.41 -6.15
C GLN A 267 -26.98 -19.17 -6.48
N ALA A 268 -27.62 -18.01 -6.55
CA ALA A 268 -26.95 -16.75 -6.85
C ALA A 268 -25.99 -16.40 -5.70
N SER A 269 -24.68 -16.51 -5.97
CA SER A 269 -23.63 -16.06 -5.05
C SER A 269 -23.81 -14.57 -4.78
N GLY A 270 -23.99 -14.18 -3.52
CA GLY A 270 -24.15 -12.79 -3.11
C GLY A 270 -23.02 -11.90 -3.66
N LYS A 271 -23.34 -11.05 -4.62
CA LYS A 271 -22.41 -10.14 -5.30
C LYS A 271 -21.95 -9.08 -4.30
N LEU A 272 -20.69 -9.14 -3.86
CA LEU A 272 -20.07 -8.04 -3.11
C LEU A 272 -20.20 -6.77 -3.96
N ARG A 273 -20.94 -5.77 -3.47
CA ARG A 273 -21.09 -4.49 -4.17
C ARG A 273 -19.76 -3.74 -4.08
N CYS A 274 -19.20 -3.40 -5.23
CA CYS A 274 -18.02 -2.54 -5.29
C CYS A 274 -18.36 -1.17 -4.69
N ALA A 275 -17.61 -0.74 -3.67
CA ALA A 275 -17.81 0.58 -3.07
C ALA A 275 -17.25 1.67 -4.00
N ARG A 276 -18.00 2.74 -4.24
CA ARG A 276 -17.50 3.90 -4.99
C ARG A 276 -17.47 5.10 -4.07
N LEU A 277 -16.31 5.72 -3.94
CA LEU A 277 -16.07 6.86 -3.06
C LEU A 277 -15.40 7.98 -3.85
N ARG A 278 -15.52 9.19 -3.33
CA ARG A 278 -14.82 10.36 -3.86
C ARG A 278 -13.74 10.77 -2.87
N GLN A 279 -12.58 11.17 -3.36
CA GLN A 279 -11.39 11.48 -2.55
C GLN A 279 -11.68 12.54 -1.47
N ILE A 280 -12.39 13.62 -1.82
CA ILE A 280 -12.70 14.72 -0.89
C ILE A 280 -14.00 14.47 -0.11
N SER A 281 -14.68 13.34 -0.32
CA SER A 281 -15.98 13.08 0.33
C SER A 281 -15.87 13.20 1.86
N GLY A 282 -16.49 14.25 2.41
CA GLY A 282 -16.69 14.43 3.85
C GLY A 282 -17.66 13.39 4.43
N ASP A 283 -18.33 12.62 3.57
CA ASP A 283 -19.17 11.51 3.96
C ASP A 283 -18.32 10.27 4.29
N LEU A 284 -17.87 10.25 5.56
CA LEU A 284 -17.82 9.07 6.44
C LEU A 284 -16.73 8.01 6.25
N CYS A 285 -15.72 8.19 5.38
CA CYS A 285 -14.68 7.15 5.21
C CYS A 285 -13.23 7.63 5.09
N SER A 286 -12.97 8.93 4.97
CA SER A 286 -11.61 9.45 4.88
C SER A 286 -11.45 10.71 5.70
N PHE A 287 -10.24 10.94 6.20
CA PHE A 287 -9.90 12.19 6.87
C PHE A 287 -8.54 12.69 6.41
N PHE A 288 -8.43 14.01 6.32
CA PHE A 288 -7.22 14.68 5.89
C PHE A 288 -6.42 15.19 7.09
N ILE A 289 -5.11 15.01 7.03
CA ILE A 289 -4.17 15.42 8.05
C ILE A 289 -3.19 16.39 7.38
N LYS A 290 -3.21 17.63 7.84
CA LYS A 290 -2.35 18.69 7.32
C LYS A 290 -0.93 18.51 7.83
N ILE A 291 0.04 18.65 6.93
CA ILE A 291 1.44 18.83 7.29
C ILE A 291 1.63 20.29 7.67
N LYS A 292 2.01 20.55 8.94
CA LYS A 292 2.42 21.88 9.36
C LYS A 292 3.85 22.12 8.87
N CYS A 293 4.01 23.13 8.03
CA CYS A 293 5.33 23.54 7.55
C CYS A 293 5.79 24.71 8.42
N ASN A 294 6.95 24.58 9.07
CA ASN A 294 7.53 25.68 9.86
C ASN A 294 8.20 26.76 9.00
N ASN A 295 8.34 26.54 7.70
CA ASN A 295 9.03 27.48 6.83
C ASN A 295 8.09 28.63 6.44
N THR A 296 8.39 29.79 7.00
CA THR A 296 8.15 31.12 6.46
C THR A 296 8.74 31.20 5.04
N ILE A 297 8.05 30.63 4.05
CA ILE A 297 8.31 30.98 2.66
C ILE A 297 7.46 32.22 2.39
N SER A 298 8.18 33.34 2.37
CA SER A 298 7.72 34.65 1.90
C SER A 298 6.80 34.50 0.70
N GLU A 299 5.70 35.25 0.72
CA GLU A 299 4.87 35.52 -0.45
C GLU A 299 5.76 35.88 -1.64
N SER A 300 6.04 34.92 -2.51
CA SER A 300 6.59 35.23 -3.82
C SER A 300 5.48 35.94 -4.60
N ASN A 301 5.80 37.08 -5.21
CA ASN A 301 4.89 37.92 -6.01
C ASN A 301 4.28 37.23 -7.26
N SER A 302 4.35 35.90 -7.37
CA SER A 302 3.45 35.10 -8.20
C SER A 302 2.50 34.35 -7.27
N GLY A 303 1.20 34.64 -7.31
CA GLY A 303 0.15 34.20 -6.39
C GLY A 303 -0.14 32.68 -6.30
N ALA A 304 0.86 31.83 -6.39
CA ALA A 304 0.81 30.42 -6.05
C ALA A 304 1.70 30.17 -4.83
N LEU A 305 1.11 30.04 -3.64
CA LEU A 305 1.80 29.51 -2.46
C LEU A 305 2.42 28.16 -2.84
N ALA A 306 3.75 28.04 -2.77
CA ALA A 306 4.45 26.78 -2.99
C ALA A 306 4.00 25.78 -1.92
N SER A 307 3.00 24.98 -2.25
CA SER A 307 2.37 24.07 -1.33
C SER A 307 3.18 22.78 -1.22
N VAL A 308 3.58 22.42 0.00
CA VAL A 308 4.36 21.20 0.28
C VAL A 308 3.58 19.94 -0.10
N LYS A 309 4.22 18.98 -0.75
CA LYS A 309 3.59 17.73 -1.25
C LYS A 309 4.13 16.53 -0.50
N ALA A 310 3.28 15.57 -0.15
CA ALA A 310 3.73 14.30 0.42
C ALA A 310 4.19 13.33 -0.70
N ILE A 311 5.49 13.28 -0.96
CA ILE A 311 6.08 12.60 -2.13
C ILE A 311 6.46 11.13 -1.89
N SER A 312 6.65 10.71 -0.64
CA SER A 312 6.85 9.29 -0.31
C SER A 312 6.17 8.93 1.01
N ILE A 313 5.60 7.74 1.09
CA ILE A 313 4.95 7.20 2.28
C ILE A 313 5.46 5.78 2.51
N HIS A 314 6.15 5.56 3.62
CA HIS A 314 6.61 4.24 4.05
C HIS A 314 5.87 3.78 5.29
N VAL A 315 5.55 2.50 5.35
CA VAL A 315 4.89 1.89 6.50
C VAL A 315 5.94 1.55 7.55
N LEU A 316 5.81 2.10 8.76
CA LEU A 316 6.61 1.70 9.92
C LEU A 316 5.92 0.63 10.75
N SER A 317 4.59 0.68 10.85
CA SER A 317 3.77 -0.30 11.55
C SER A 317 2.33 -0.29 11.02
N LYS A 318 1.43 -1.08 11.62
CA LYS A 318 -0.01 -1.09 11.24
C LYS A 318 -0.67 0.28 11.31
N LYS A 319 -0.14 1.20 12.14
CA LYS A 319 -0.72 2.52 12.43
C LYS A 319 0.27 3.67 12.31
N GLN A 320 1.51 3.40 11.92
CA GLN A 320 2.54 4.43 11.80
C GLN A 320 3.09 4.47 10.38
N PHE A 321 3.18 5.67 9.84
CA PHE A 321 3.64 5.94 8.51
C PHE A 321 4.67 7.05 8.54
N LEU A 322 5.77 6.85 7.84
CA LEU A 322 6.80 7.84 7.65
C LEU A 322 6.56 8.52 6.31
N ILE A 323 6.47 9.85 6.33
CA ILE A 323 6.09 10.66 5.18
C ILE A 323 7.24 11.60 4.85
N LEU A 324 7.75 11.51 3.64
CA LEU A 324 8.71 12.45 3.09
C LEU A 324 7.97 13.50 2.27
N ASP A 325 8.26 14.77 2.53
CA ASP A 325 7.70 15.87 1.77
C ASP A 325 8.62 16.38 0.65
N SER A 326 8.07 17.23 -0.22
CA SER A 326 8.79 17.80 -1.37
C SER A 326 9.90 18.79 -1.01
N VAL A 327 9.97 19.24 0.24
CA VAL A 327 11.02 20.14 0.75
C VAL A 327 12.19 19.33 1.33
N GLY A 328 11.99 18.03 1.53
CA GLY A 328 12.96 17.10 2.10
C GLY A 328 12.85 16.96 3.62
N ASP A 329 11.73 17.39 4.20
CA ASP A 329 11.44 17.22 5.62
C ASP A 329 10.65 15.92 5.87
N LEU A 330 10.86 15.34 7.05
CA LEU A 330 10.34 14.03 7.41
C LEU A 330 9.26 14.15 8.49
N HIS A 331 8.13 13.49 8.27
CA HIS A 331 6.98 13.54 9.16
C HIS A 331 6.55 12.14 9.57
N LEU A 332 6.26 11.94 10.85
CA LEU A 332 5.70 10.70 11.37
C LEU A 332 4.19 10.87 11.59
N LEU A 333 3.40 10.15 10.80
CA LEU A 333 1.98 9.98 11.04
C LEU A 333 1.75 8.80 11.98
N THR A 334 1.16 9.06 13.15
CA THR A 334 0.67 8.02 14.07
C THR A 334 -0.86 8.04 14.12
N LEU A 335 -1.48 6.88 13.90
CA LEU A 335 -2.93 6.69 13.93
C LEU A 335 -3.37 6.13 15.29
N HIS A 336 -4.38 6.72 15.89
CA HIS A 336 -4.96 6.36 17.18
C HIS A 336 -6.38 5.80 17.03
N GLY A 337 -6.76 4.83 17.88
CA GLY A 337 -8.11 4.24 17.91
C GLY A 337 -8.40 3.20 16.82
N THR A 338 -9.66 2.76 16.75
CA THR A 338 -10.20 1.87 15.72
C THR A 338 -11.16 2.64 14.82
N PHE A 339 -10.78 2.86 13.57
CA PHE A 339 -11.61 3.59 12.62
C PHE A 339 -12.78 2.72 12.16
N THR A 340 -13.99 3.05 12.60
CA THR A 340 -15.22 2.56 11.96
C THR A 340 -15.88 3.72 11.23
N ALA A 341 -16.49 3.44 10.08
CA ALA A 341 -17.07 4.43 9.18
C ALA A 341 -18.17 5.32 9.81
N SER A 342 -18.60 5.03 11.04
CA SER A 342 -19.69 5.74 11.71
C SER A 342 -19.23 6.94 12.56
N GLU A 343 -17.93 7.11 12.85
CA GLU A 343 -17.49 8.00 13.94
C GLU A 343 -16.66 9.22 13.51
N VAL A 344 -16.27 9.32 12.24
CA VAL A 344 -15.41 10.42 11.78
C VAL A 344 -16.27 11.61 11.35
N ARG A 345 -16.51 12.56 12.26
CA ARG A 345 -16.90 13.93 11.90
C ARG A 345 -15.65 14.71 11.48
N ALA A 346 -15.80 15.60 10.49
CA ALA A 346 -14.70 16.34 9.87
C ALA A 346 -13.83 17.15 10.86
N ASP A 347 -14.36 17.48 12.05
CA ASP A 347 -13.71 18.37 13.01
C ASP A 347 -12.87 17.64 14.08
N SER A 348 -12.80 16.31 14.06
CA SER A 348 -12.11 15.51 15.10
C SER A 348 -10.85 14.77 14.63
N SER A 349 -10.24 15.19 13.51
CA SER A 349 -9.03 14.54 12.94
C SER A 349 -7.87 14.40 13.95
N SER A 350 -7.75 15.34 14.90
CA SER A 350 -6.74 15.31 15.97
C SER A 350 -6.93 14.18 16.99
N ASN A 351 -8.13 13.62 17.13
CA ASN A 351 -8.40 12.52 18.07
C ASN A 351 -7.97 11.16 17.50
N TYR A 352 -7.81 11.10 16.19
CA TYR A 352 -7.66 9.88 15.41
C TYR A 352 -6.26 9.74 14.80
N ALA A 353 -5.54 10.85 14.67
CA ALA A 353 -4.19 10.85 14.18
C ALA A 353 -3.38 12.03 14.70
N GLN A 354 -2.09 11.80 14.85
CA GLN A 354 -1.12 12.82 15.18
C GLN A 354 0.01 12.80 14.15
N MET A 355 0.36 13.99 13.65
CA MET A 355 1.52 14.18 12.79
C MET A 355 2.65 14.79 13.63
N TYR A 356 3.82 14.18 13.61
CA TYR A 356 5.02 14.71 14.27
C TYR A 356 6.05 15.10 13.21
N PHE A 357 6.62 16.31 13.35
CA PHE A 357 7.79 16.71 12.59
C PHE A 357 9.03 16.03 13.18
N LEU A 358 9.80 15.35 12.33
CA LEU A 358 11.07 14.75 12.70
C LEU A 358 12.19 15.68 12.27
N ASP A 359 12.90 16.25 13.24
CA ASP A 359 13.98 17.19 12.96
C ASP A 359 15.20 16.43 12.44
N VAL A 360 15.52 16.66 11.17
CA VAL A 360 16.65 16.08 10.46
C VAL A 360 17.45 17.23 9.87
N LYS A 361 18.75 17.30 10.18
CA LYS A 361 19.65 18.37 9.71
C LYS A 361 19.97 18.33 8.20
N MET A 362 19.45 17.35 7.47
CA MET A 362 19.68 17.16 6.04
C MET A 362 18.35 17.19 5.28
N LYS A 363 18.38 17.59 4.01
CA LYS A 363 17.22 17.50 3.13
C LYS A 363 17.14 16.11 2.52
N VAL A 364 16.21 15.31 3.01
CA VAL A 364 16.08 13.91 2.62
C VAL A 364 15.48 13.84 1.20
N GLN A 365 16.08 13.02 0.35
CA GLN A 365 15.55 12.71 -0.99
C GLN A 365 15.11 11.26 -1.10
N VAL A 366 15.85 10.35 -0.45
CA VAL A 366 15.60 8.91 -0.52
C VAL A 366 15.52 8.35 0.89
N LEU A 367 14.56 7.46 1.11
CA LEU A 367 14.24 6.86 2.40
C LEU A 367 13.97 5.36 2.20
N ALA A 368 14.47 4.55 3.13
CA ALA A 368 14.06 3.16 3.27
C ALA A 368 13.79 2.80 4.73
N VAL A 369 12.80 1.94 4.92
CA VAL A 369 12.38 1.43 6.22
C VAL A 369 12.57 -0.08 6.21
N PRO A 370 13.21 -0.66 7.25
CA PRO A 370 13.36 -2.10 7.36
C PRO A 370 12.00 -2.79 7.60
N PRO A 371 11.87 -4.07 7.21
CA PRO A 371 10.66 -4.82 7.45
C PRO A 371 10.55 -5.19 8.92
N ASP A 372 9.70 -4.52 9.69
CA ASP A 372 9.22 -5.12 10.93
C ASP A 372 7.73 -4.83 11.11
N ILE A 373 6.95 -5.90 10.99
CA ILE A 373 5.47 -5.87 10.98
C ILE A 373 4.93 -6.10 12.41
N SER A 374 5.83 -6.42 13.36
CA SER A 374 5.49 -6.76 14.74
C SER A 374 6.09 -5.76 15.73
N ALA A 375 7.37 -5.43 15.57
CA ALA A 375 8.04 -4.43 16.41
C ALA A 375 8.21 -3.12 15.66
N ARG A 376 8.27 -2.03 16.40
CA ARG A 376 8.57 -0.72 15.84
C ARG A 376 10.00 -0.73 15.27
N PRO A 377 10.25 -0.21 14.06
CA PRO A 377 11.60 -0.17 13.51
C PRO A 377 12.49 0.71 14.40
N GLU A 378 13.59 0.12 14.89
CA GLU A 378 14.60 0.83 15.68
C GLU A 378 15.41 1.80 14.83
N PHE A 379 15.60 1.47 13.56
CA PHE A 379 16.40 2.25 12.62
C PHE A 379 15.66 2.47 11.29
N ILE A 380 15.92 3.61 10.67
CA ILE A 380 15.58 3.89 9.28
C ILE A 380 16.83 4.30 8.51
N TRP A 381 16.74 4.26 7.18
CA TRP A 381 17.83 4.66 6.30
C TRP A 381 17.40 5.88 5.48
N ILE A 382 18.20 6.94 5.50
CA ILE A 382 17.94 8.16 4.73
C ILE A 382 19.17 8.58 3.92
N SER A 383 18.93 9.28 2.83
CA SER A 383 19.98 9.92 2.02
C SER A 383 19.45 11.23 1.45
N ASP A 384 20.35 12.19 1.27
CA ASP A 384 20.14 13.43 0.55
C ASP A 384 20.33 13.27 -0.98
N GLY A 385 20.57 12.04 -1.46
CA GLY A 385 20.83 11.75 -2.87
C GLY A 385 22.26 12.06 -3.32
N ALA A 386 23.13 12.50 -2.41
CA ALA A 386 24.54 12.70 -2.67
C ALA A 386 25.32 11.39 -2.43
N TYR A 387 26.44 11.45 -1.72
CA TYR A 387 27.38 10.34 -1.56
C TYR A 387 27.33 9.71 -0.16
N SER A 388 26.22 9.87 0.56
CA SER A 388 26.07 9.36 1.91
C SER A 388 24.69 8.77 2.17
N VAL A 389 24.68 7.71 2.97
CA VAL A 389 23.47 7.06 3.49
C VAL A 389 23.59 6.97 5.00
N TYR A 390 22.59 7.49 5.70
CA TYR A 390 22.56 7.57 7.16
C TYR A 390 21.58 6.55 7.73
N MET A 391 22.05 5.77 8.69
CA MET A 391 21.18 4.98 9.56
C MET A 391 20.75 5.87 10.73
N MET A 392 19.46 6.20 10.82
CA MET A 392 18.91 7.04 11.88
C MET A 392 18.19 6.19 12.92
N SER A 393 18.43 6.48 14.20
CA SER A 393 17.75 5.82 15.31
C SER A 393 16.39 6.45 15.59
N MET A 394 15.37 5.59 15.68
CA MET A 394 13.98 5.94 16.00
C MET A 394 13.64 5.75 17.49
N ALA A 395 14.62 5.35 18.31
CA ALA A 395 14.41 4.97 19.72
C ALA A 395 13.81 6.09 20.58
N ASN A 396 14.06 7.36 20.25
CA ASN A 396 13.59 8.52 21.02
C ASN A 396 12.15 8.94 20.71
N ILE A 397 11.49 8.32 19.73
CA ILE A 397 10.19 8.78 19.24
C ILE A 397 9.06 8.13 20.04
N GLY A 398 9.05 8.28 21.37
CA GLY A 398 7.85 8.06 22.16
C GLY A 398 8.01 7.16 23.39
N SER A 399 7.94 7.81 24.54
CA SER A 399 6.85 7.56 25.48
C SER A 399 5.94 8.79 25.47
N PRO A 400 4.61 8.66 25.41
CA PRO A 400 3.76 9.73 25.91
C PRO A 400 4.01 9.76 27.42
N GLU A 401 4.70 10.78 27.92
CA GLU A 401 4.80 11.02 29.35
C GLU A 401 3.37 11.07 29.91
N LYS A 402 3.00 10.06 30.71
CA LYS A 402 1.94 10.19 31.70
C LYS A 402 2.47 11.10 32.80
N GLY A 403 2.57 12.40 32.53
CA GLY A 403 2.94 13.41 33.48
C GLY A 403 2.05 14.60 33.23
N GLY A 404 1.04 14.78 34.09
CA GLY A 404 0.19 15.95 34.01
C GLY A 404 1.01 17.17 34.38
N GLU A 405 1.22 18.07 33.43
CA GLU A 405 1.51 19.46 33.72
C GLU A 405 1.04 20.30 32.54
N LYS A 406 0.20 21.29 32.86
CA LYS A 406 -0.25 22.32 31.94
C LYS A 406 0.96 23.19 31.64
N ASP A 407 1.60 23.00 30.50
CA ASP A 407 2.50 24.01 29.96
C ASP A 407 2.45 24.02 28.42
N ASP A 408 2.64 25.21 27.89
CA ASP A 408 2.30 25.64 26.53
C ASP A 408 2.68 24.64 25.42
N LYS A 409 1.71 24.37 24.52
CA LYS A 409 1.83 23.47 23.36
C LYS A 409 2.81 24.01 22.30
N LYS A 410 4.11 24.04 22.61
CA LYS A 410 5.15 23.91 21.58
C LYS A 410 5.22 22.45 21.20
N GLU A 411 4.77 22.15 19.99
CA GLU A 411 4.86 20.84 19.34
C GLU A 411 6.33 20.38 19.39
N LYS A 412 6.68 19.48 20.33
CA LYS A 412 8.05 19.01 20.55
C LYS A 412 8.54 18.33 19.25
N SER A 413 9.40 19.00 18.49
CA SER A 413 10.12 18.39 17.37
C SER A 413 10.94 17.23 17.90
N THR A 414 10.76 16.03 17.37
CA THR A 414 11.57 14.88 17.82
C THR A 414 12.81 14.81 16.97
N LEU A 415 13.97 15.00 17.59
CA LEU A 415 15.26 14.96 16.91
C LEU A 415 15.63 13.52 16.56
N LEU A 416 15.87 13.26 15.28
CA LEU A 416 16.45 12.00 14.81
C LEU A 416 17.97 12.04 14.96
N SER A 417 18.55 11.03 15.61
CA SER A 417 20.00 10.89 15.72
C SER A 417 20.53 9.91 14.68
N ALA A 418 21.61 10.29 14.00
CA ALA A 418 22.35 9.37 13.14
C ALA A 418 23.15 8.40 14.00
N ALA A 419 22.89 7.11 13.84
CA ALA A 419 23.65 6.04 14.49
C ALA A 419 24.92 5.71 13.69
N GLN A 420 24.80 5.64 12.36
CA GLN A 420 25.91 5.32 11.45
C GLN A 420 25.75 6.03 10.11
N VAL A 421 26.87 6.17 9.38
CA VAL A 421 26.91 6.77 8.05
C VAL A 421 27.74 5.90 7.12
N ILE A 422 27.23 5.65 5.92
CA ILE A 422 27.92 4.96 4.83
C ILE A 422 28.23 6.00 3.77
N PHE A 423 29.51 6.09 3.37
CA PHE A 423 29.91 6.89 2.21
C PHE A 423 29.96 6.02 0.96
N THR A 424 29.30 6.48 -0.10
CA THR A 424 29.19 5.78 -1.38
C THR A 424 30.12 6.43 -2.40
N SER A 425 30.66 5.66 -3.33
CA SER A 425 31.49 6.18 -4.42
C SER A 425 30.68 6.88 -5.52
N GLU A 426 29.35 6.67 -5.53
CA GLU A 426 28.41 7.18 -6.52
C GLU A 426 27.27 7.92 -5.82
N LYS A 427 26.58 8.81 -6.56
CA LYS A 427 25.36 9.44 -6.06
C LYS A 427 24.26 8.42 -5.85
N VAL A 428 23.59 8.51 -4.71
CA VAL A 428 22.51 7.60 -4.32
C VAL A 428 21.24 7.95 -5.10
N GLN A 429 20.77 7.01 -5.93
CA GLN A 429 19.52 7.16 -6.68
C GLN A 429 18.34 6.51 -5.95
N HIS A 430 18.56 5.33 -5.38
CA HIS A 430 17.51 4.57 -4.69
C HIS A 430 18.13 3.71 -3.58
N ILE A 431 17.40 3.51 -2.49
CA ILE A 431 17.84 2.65 -1.38
C ILE A 431 16.72 1.71 -0.96
N ILE A 432 17.09 0.51 -0.54
CA ILE A 432 16.17 -0.49 0.01
C ILE A 432 16.79 -1.12 1.25
N ALA A 433 16.06 -1.11 2.36
CA ALA A 433 16.46 -1.84 3.55
C ALA A 433 16.19 -3.35 3.34
N LEU A 434 17.25 -4.16 3.43
CA LEU A 434 17.15 -5.63 3.47
C LEU A 434 16.80 -6.09 4.89
N SER A 435 17.38 -5.44 5.89
CA SER A 435 17.10 -5.64 7.31
C SER A 435 17.37 -4.33 8.07
N ALA A 436 17.23 -4.32 9.39
CA ALA A 436 17.60 -3.17 10.22
C ALA A 436 19.07 -2.75 10.03
N LYS A 437 19.96 -3.70 9.76
CA LYS A 437 21.41 -3.49 9.64
C LYS A 437 21.98 -3.74 8.24
N ALA A 438 21.12 -3.99 7.25
CA ALA A 438 21.56 -4.24 5.88
C ALA A 438 20.73 -3.45 4.87
N ILE A 439 21.41 -2.88 3.88
CA ILE A 439 20.82 -2.00 2.88
C ILE A 439 21.39 -2.27 1.49
N LEU A 440 20.53 -2.19 0.47
CA LEU A 440 20.90 -2.08 -0.93
C LEU A 440 20.87 -0.61 -1.35
N VAL A 441 21.92 -0.19 -2.04
CA VAL A 441 22.06 1.16 -2.60
C VAL A 441 22.23 1.04 -4.11
N LEU A 442 21.32 1.66 -4.85
CA LEU A 442 21.45 1.90 -6.29
C LEU A 442 22.19 3.23 -6.49
N GLY A 443 23.42 3.15 -6.97
CA GLY A 443 24.21 4.28 -7.45
C GLY A 443 23.83 4.68 -8.88
N GLN A 444 24.65 5.53 -9.50
CA GLN A 444 24.43 5.97 -10.88
C GLN A 444 24.66 4.89 -11.92
N GLY A 445 25.47 3.88 -11.60
CA GLY A 445 25.72 2.75 -12.50
C GLY A 445 25.77 1.39 -11.81
N ASN A 446 25.94 1.34 -10.49
CA ASN A 446 26.18 0.10 -9.78
C ASN A 446 25.22 -0.11 -8.60
N ILE A 447 25.02 -1.37 -8.23
CA ILE A 447 24.28 -1.75 -7.02
C ILE A 447 25.28 -2.20 -5.97
N PHE A 448 25.17 -1.65 -4.76
CA PHE A 448 25.98 -2.02 -3.62
C PHE A 448 25.11 -2.58 -2.51
N ALA A 449 25.55 -3.66 -1.88
CA ALA A 449 25.00 -4.14 -0.63
C ALA A 449 25.95 -3.77 0.51
N TYR A 450 25.38 -3.24 1.59
CA TYR A 450 26.10 -2.94 2.82
C TYR A 450 25.42 -3.67 3.96
N SER A 451 26.20 -4.32 4.82
CA SER A 451 25.74 -4.94 6.06
C SER A 451 26.65 -4.56 7.23
N ILE A 452 26.00 -4.35 8.37
CA ILE A 452 26.64 -4.05 9.65
C ILE A 452 26.41 -5.24 10.56
N SER A 453 27.47 -5.82 11.12
CA SER A 453 27.37 -6.97 12.05
C SER A 453 27.13 -6.49 13.47
#